data_AF-A0A327S6R9-F1
#
_entry.id   AF-A0A327S6R9-F1
#
_cell.length_a   1.000
_cell.length_b   1.000
_cell.length_c   1.000
_cell.angle_alpha   90.00
_cell.angle_beta   90.00
_cell.angle_gamma   90.00
#
_symmetry.space_group_name_H-M   'P 1'
#
loop_
_entity.id
_entity.type
_entity.pdbx_description
1 polymer ?
#
loop_
_entity_poly.entity_id
_entity_poly.type
_entity_poly.pdbx_seq_one_letter_code
_entity_poly.pdbx_strand_id
1 'polypeptide(L)' 'MTQRISKYQRFKMMNPIIQFFKFIYLSIKIMVIVAGGHGGTRKIN' A
#
# COMPACT_ATOMS: atom_id res chain seq x y z
N MET A 1 5.11 12.01 -23.68
CA MET A 1 4.07 12.94 -23.15
C MET A 1 3.91 12.66 -21.67
N THR A 2 4.37 13.55 -20.80
CA THR A 2 4.27 13.36 -19.34
C THR A 2 2.88 13.79 -18.88
N GLN A 3 2.10 12.89 -18.29
CA GLN A 3 0.79 13.25 -17.72
C GLN A 3 1.03 14.26 -16.58
N ARG A 4 0.43 15.45 -16.69
CA ARG A 4 0.54 16.47 -15.63
C ARG A 4 -0.31 16.03 -14.44
N ILE A 5 0.33 15.89 -13.29
CA ILE A 5 -0.33 15.60 -12.02
C ILE A 5 -1.24 16.78 -11.66
N SER A 6 -2.51 16.51 -11.37
CA SER A 6 -3.44 17.56 -10.94
C SER A 6 -3.06 18.09 -9.55
N LYS A 7 -3.41 19.35 -9.24
CA LYS A 7 -3.11 19.97 -7.92
C LYS A 7 -3.62 19.11 -6.76
N TYR A 8 -4.79 18.51 -6.94
CA TYR A 8 -5.40 17.62 -5.96
C TYR A 8 -4.66 16.29 -5.79
N GLN A 9 -4.19 15.69 -6.89
CA GLN A 9 -3.35 14.49 -6.83
C GLN A 9 -2.03 14.79 -6.09
N ARG A 10 -1.40 15.93 -6.39
CA ARG A 10 -0.18 16.39 -5.70
C ARG A 10 -0.42 16.60 -4.20
N PHE A 11 -1.54 17.22 -3.82
CA PHE A 11 -1.92 17.40 -2.42
C PHE A 11 -2.07 16.06 -1.69
N LYS A 12 -2.76 15.08 -2.30
CA LYS A 12 -2.89 13.73 -1.69
C LYS A 12 -1.56 12.98 -1.57
N MET A 13 -0.61 13.22 -2.47
CA MET A 13 0.71 12.60 -2.42
C MET A 13 1.59 13.22 -1.35
N MET A 14 1.49 14.53 -1.11
CA MET A 14 2.32 15.27 -0.14
C MET A 14 1.72 15.32 1.27
N ASN A 15 0.44 14.99 1.45
CA ASN A 15 -0.23 15.05 2.76
C ASN A 15 0.22 13.87 3.66
N PRO A 16 0.93 14.14 4.78
CA PRO A 16 1.48 13.11 5.65
C PRO A 16 0.41 12.28 6.36
N ILE A 17 -0.75 12.86 6.67
CA ILE A 17 -1.86 12.17 7.35
C ILE A 17 -2.45 11.10 6.43
N ILE A 18 -2.72 11.46 5.18
CA ILE A 18 -3.25 10.52 4.17
C ILE A 18 -2.25 9.38 3.92
N GLN A 19 -0.95 9.71 3.90
CA GLN A 19 0.10 8.73 3.66
C GLN A 19 0.29 7.77 4.84
N PHE A 20 0.15 8.27 6.08
CA PHE A 20 0.14 7.45 7.29
C PHE A 20 -0.97 6.39 7.25
N PHE A 21 -2.22 6.78 6.96
CA PHE A 21 -3.31 5.80 6.87
C PHE A 21 -3.12 4.77 5.75
N LYS A 22 -2.59 5.19 4.58
CA LYS A 22 -2.22 4.25 3.51
C LYS A 22 -1.16 3.26 3.96
N PHE A 23 -0.15 3.72 4.71
CA PHE A 23 0.92 2.87 5.21
C PHE A 23 0.38 1.82 6.19
N ILE A 24 -0.48 2.22 7.14
CA ILE A 24 -1.11 1.30 8.09
C ILE A 24 -1.98 0.28 7.37
N TYR A 25 -2.83 0.73 6.44
CA TYR A 25 -3.68 -0.16 5.65
C TYR A 25 -2.85 -1.18 4.84
N LEU A 26 -1.81 -0.72 4.16
CA LEU A 26 -0.92 -1.58 3.39
C LEU A 26 -0.21 -2.59 4.29
N SER A 27 0.28 -2.17 5.46
CA SER A 27 0.97 -3.03 6.42
C SER A 27 0.07 -4.14 6.96
N ILE A 28 -1.17 -3.80 7.34
CA ILE A 28 -2.17 -4.78 7.79
C ILE A 28 -2.52 -5.73 6.64
N LYS A 29 -2.73 -5.21 5.43
CA LYS A 29 -3.05 -6.04 4.26
C LYS A 29 -1.94 -7.03 3.94
N ILE A 30 -0.67 -6.60 3.99
CA ILE A 30 0.49 -7.47 3.83
C ILE A 30 0.49 -8.53 4.93
N MET A 31 0.30 -8.15 6.19
CA MET A 31 0.25 -9.10 7.30
C MET A 31 -0.84 -10.16 7.09
N VAL A 32 -2.04 -9.77 6.67
CA VAL A 32 -3.15 -10.71 6.41
C VAL A 32 -2.83 -11.66 5.25
N ILE A 33 -2.23 -11.15 4.16
CA ILE A 33 -1.84 -11.99 3.01
C ILE A 33 -0.71 -12.96 3.39
N VAL A 34 0.27 -12.48 4.17
CA VAL A 34 1.41 -13.28 4.62
C VAL A 34 0.97 -14.34 5.61
N ALA A 35 0.20 -13.97 6.64
CA ALA A 35 -0.35 -14.90 7.63
C ALA A 35 -1.38 -15.87 7.00
N GLY A 36 -2.11 -15.43 5.97
CA GLY A 36 -3.03 -16.24 5.18
C GLY A 36 -2.38 -17.20 4.18
N GLY A 37 -1.06 -17.39 4.24
CA GLY A 37 -0.35 -18.46 3.53
C GLY A 37 0.09 -18.15 2.10
N HIS A 38 -0.08 -16.93 1.60
CA HIS A 38 0.46 -16.50 0.30
C HIS A 38 1.88 -15.89 0.40
N GLY A 39 2.39 -15.69 1.62
CA GLY A 39 3.65 -14.98 1.88
C GLY A 39 4.92 -15.80 2.05
N GLY A 40 4.96 -17.10 1.68
CA GLY A 40 6.26 -17.80 1.56
C GLY A 40 6.35 -19.26 2.02
N THR A 41 5.33 -19.84 2.65
CA THR A 41 5.29 -21.29 2.94
C THR A 41 4.05 -21.92 2.35
N ARG A 42 4.04 -21.97 1.02
CA ARG A 42 3.32 -23.02 0.32
C ARG A 42 3.97 -24.31 0.80
N LYS A 43 3.26 -25.13 1.58
CA LYS A 43 3.74 -26.48 1.94
C LYS A 43 4.20 -27.15 0.65
N ILE A 44 5.48 -27.47 0.59
CA ILE A 44 6.02 -28.46 -0.34
C ILE A 44 5.46 -29.78 0.20
N ASN A 45 4.36 -30.24 -0.37
CA ASN A 45 3.95 -31.64 -0.29
C ASN A 45 3.13 -31.99 -1.52
#